data_AF-K1S6L8-F1
#
_entry.id   AF-K1S6L8-F1
#
_cell.length_a   1.000
_cell.length_b   1.000
_cell.length_c   1.000
_cell.angle_alpha   90.00
_cell.angle_beta   90.00
_cell.angle_gamma   90.00
#
_symmetry.space_group_name_H-M   'P 1'
#
loop_
_entity.id
_entity.type
_entity.pdbx_description
1 polymer ?
#
loop_
_entity_poly.entity_id
_entity_poly.type
_entity_poly.pdbx_seq_one_letter_code
_entity_poly.pdbx_strand_id
1 'polypeptide(L)'
;MIARMSKYDLVLYAGQSSDFIEKLRGLGLVDITTTGWEPSDEDRQLLLSIDNHHKAVDALTRFLEDERFVRDEQPIADGGEAFDRYTAATQQAAALRSEIARLQKTADELRPWGDFSVDTLRKLADRGVVLRYFFTSRAAYEKDIEAWSERYTIALVNICVFLHVSPFSQLHVVRFWI
;
A
#
# COMPACT_ATOMS: atom_id res chain seq x y z
N MET A 1 17.68 -36.78 52.77
CA MET A 1 17.07 -36.79 51.43
C MET A 1 16.43 -35.43 51.21
N ILE A 2 16.87 -34.66 50.21
CA ILE A 2 16.33 -33.32 49.93
C ILE A 2 15.18 -33.50 48.92
N ALA A 3 14.01 -32.96 49.22
CA ALA A 3 12.84 -33.03 48.33
C ALA A 3 13.04 -32.11 47.10
N ARG A 4 12.56 -32.54 45.94
CA ARG A 4 12.63 -31.76 44.69
C ARG A 4 11.67 -30.58 44.78
N MET A 5 12.18 -29.35 44.78
CA MET A 5 11.35 -28.14 44.77
C MET A 5 10.86 -27.84 43.34
N SER A 6 9.60 -27.44 43.19
CA SER A 6 9.02 -26.97 41.93
C SER A 6 8.84 -25.46 41.99
N LYS A 7 9.32 -24.77 40.95
CA LYS A 7 9.13 -23.32 40.81
C LYS A 7 7.79 -23.06 40.11
N TYR A 8 7.02 -22.10 40.63
CA TYR A 8 5.75 -21.66 40.06
C TYR A 8 5.79 -20.13 39.88
N ASP A 9 5.35 -19.66 38.72
CA ASP A 9 5.16 -18.24 38.44
C ASP A 9 3.64 -17.99 38.32
N LEU A 10 3.10 -17.07 39.11
CA LEU A 10 1.66 -16.82 39.24
C LEU A 10 1.34 -15.36 38.89
N VAL A 11 0.40 -15.15 37.97
CA VAL A 11 -0.11 -13.82 37.62
C VAL A 11 -1.32 -13.52 38.49
N LEU A 12 -1.23 -12.45 39.28
CA LEU A 12 -2.28 -12.05 40.22
C LEU A 12 -2.91 -10.73 39.81
N TYR A 13 -4.22 -10.62 40.00
CA TYR A 13 -4.91 -9.33 39.89
C TYR A 13 -4.49 -8.43 41.08
N ALA A 14 -4.13 -7.17 40.79
CA ALA A 14 -3.53 -6.27 41.78
C ALA A 14 -4.36 -6.14 43.07
N GLY A 15 -5.69 -6.07 42.95
CA GLY A 15 -6.60 -5.93 44.08
C GLY A 15 -6.80 -7.19 44.95
N GLN A 16 -6.26 -8.35 44.56
CA GLN A 16 -6.36 -9.61 45.33
C GLN A 16 -4.99 -10.16 45.73
N SER A 17 -3.92 -9.46 45.36
CA SER A 17 -2.54 -9.93 45.55
C SER A 17 -2.15 -10.08 47.02
N SER A 18 -2.53 -9.14 47.90
CA SER A 18 -2.24 -9.19 49.33
C SER A 18 -2.82 -10.43 50.00
N ASP A 19 -4.13 -10.65 49.83
CA ASP A 19 -4.89 -11.69 50.50
C ASP A 19 -4.46 -13.09 50.04
N PHE A 20 -4.10 -13.22 48.76
CA PHE A 20 -3.60 -14.47 48.19
C PHE A 20 -2.20 -14.80 48.73
N ILE A 21 -1.30 -13.82 48.80
CA ILE A 21 0.06 -13.99 49.31
C ILE A 21 0.02 -14.30 50.82
N GLU A 22 -0.86 -13.68 51.60
CA GLU A 22 -1.03 -14.00 53.03
C GLU A 22 -1.49 -15.45 53.24
N LYS A 23 -2.46 -15.93 52.45
CA LYS A 23 -2.90 -17.33 52.51
C LYS A 23 -1.79 -18.30 52.16
N LEU A 24 -0.98 -17.99 51.14
CA LEU A 24 0.18 -18.79 50.75
C LEU A 24 1.26 -18.83 51.84
N ARG A 25 1.54 -17.70 52.51
CA ARG A 25 2.46 -17.67 53.66
C ARG A 25 1.92 -18.49 54.83
N GLY A 26 0.61 -18.46 55.06
CA GLY A 26 -0.05 -19.27 56.10
C GLY A 26 0.10 -20.78 55.91
N LEU A 27 0.29 -21.25 54.66
CA LEU A 27 0.59 -22.66 54.36
C LEU A 27 2.04 -23.06 54.70
N GLY A 28 2.95 -22.09 54.86
CA GLY A 28 4.30 -22.30 55.42
C GLY A 28 5.29 -23.10 54.55
N LEU A 29 4.94 -23.41 53.29
CA LEU A 29 5.73 -24.31 52.42
C LEU A 29 6.36 -23.65 51.19
N VAL A 30 6.21 -22.33 51.01
CA VAL A 30 6.59 -21.64 49.77
C VAL A 30 7.47 -20.44 50.06
N ASP A 31 8.62 -20.35 49.39
CA ASP A 31 9.42 -19.13 49.32
C ASP A 31 8.80 -18.18 48.28
N ILE A 32 8.46 -16.97 48.70
CA ILE A 32 7.67 -16.03 47.89
C ILE A 32 8.53 -14.82 47.55
N THR A 33 8.95 -14.74 46.29
CA THR A 33 9.57 -13.55 45.71
C THR A 33 8.52 -12.78 44.91
N THR A 34 8.18 -11.56 45.33
CA THR A 34 7.29 -10.67 44.58
C THR A 34 8.15 -9.65 43.82
N THR A 35 8.65 -10.02 42.65
CA THR A 35 9.23 -9.04 41.71
C THR A 35 8.13 -8.45 40.86
N GLY A 36 8.15 -7.13 40.64
CA GLY A 36 7.34 -6.52 39.58
C GLY A 36 7.72 -7.16 38.25
N TRP A 37 6.74 -7.77 37.58
CA TRP A 37 6.98 -8.37 36.28
C TRP A 37 6.89 -7.29 35.22
N GLU A 38 8.03 -6.96 34.63
CA GLU A 38 8.09 -6.29 33.35
C GLU A 38 8.30 -7.36 32.29
N PRO A 39 7.48 -7.41 31.22
CA PRO A 39 7.68 -8.35 30.14
C PRO A 39 9.09 -8.21 29.58
N SER A 40 9.80 -9.31 29.42
CA SER A 40 11.06 -9.30 28.67
C SER A 40 10.79 -8.94 27.20
N ASP A 41 11.84 -8.62 26.43
CA ASP A 41 11.66 -8.38 25.00
C ASP A 41 11.15 -9.62 24.26
N GLU A 42 11.52 -10.81 24.72
CA GLU A 42 10.99 -12.09 24.23
C GLU A 42 9.49 -12.23 24.52
N ASP A 43 9.05 -11.90 25.75
CA ASP A 43 7.64 -11.92 26.12
C ASP A 43 6.83 -10.90 25.30
N ARG A 44 7.39 -9.70 25.06
CA ARG A 44 6.76 -8.68 24.21
C ARG A 44 6.61 -9.17 22.79
N GLN A 45 7.64 -9.80 22.22
CA GLN A 45 7.57 -10.38 20.89
C GLN A 45 6.54 -11.50 20.81
N LEU A 46 6.45 -12.35 21.83
CA LEU A 46 5.44 -13.41 21.90
C LEU A 46 4.03 -12.82 21.96
N LEU A 47 3.79 -11.81 22.79
CA LEU A 47 2.51 -11.12 22.88
C LEU A 47 2.10 -10.47 21.55
N LEU A 48 3.05 -9.83 20.86
CA LEU A 48 2.82 -9.27 19.52
C LEU A 48 2.49 -10.36 18.50
N SER A 49 3.17 -11.51 18.57
CA SER A 49 2.87 -12.65 17.71
C SER A 49 1.45 -13.16 17.93
N ILE A 50 1.03 -13.33 19.20
CA ILE A 50 -0.33 -13.76 19.56
C ILE A 50 -1.37 -12.78 19.03
N ASP A 51 -1.16 -11.47 19.23
CA ASP A 51 -2.07 -10.44 18.74
C ASP A 51 -2.19 -10.46 17.20
N ASN A 52 -1.08 -10.67 16.49
CA ASN A 52 -1.11 -10.82 15.03
C ASN A 52 -1.89 -12.06 14.58
N HIS A 53 -1.77 -13.19 15.29
CA HIS A 53 -2.56 -14.39 15.00
C HIS A 53 -4.05 -14.15 15.24
N HIS A 54 -4.42 -13.47 16.33
CA HIS A 54 -5.82 -13.12 16.58
C HIS A 54 -6.39 -12.22 15.48
N LYS A 55 -5.64 -11.20 15.06
CA LYS A 55 -6.03 -10.34 13.93
C LYS A 55 -6.20 -11.11 12.63
N ALA A 56 -5.33 -12.08 12.36
CA ALA A 56 -5.46 -12.95 11.19
C ALA A 56 -6.74 -13.78 11.26
N VAL A 57 -7.04 -14.38 12.41
CA VAL A 57 -8.30 -15.14 12.62
C VAL A 57 -9.52 -14.26 12.43
N ASP A 58 -9.53 -13.05 12.98
CA ASP A 58 -10.63 -12.09 12.80
C ASP A 58 -10.82 -11.70 11.33
N ALA A 59 -9.72 -11.44 10.62
CA ALA A 59 -9.75 -11.10 9.20
C ALA A 59 -10.28 -12.27 8.35
N LEU A 60 -9.82 -13.50 8.63
CA LEU A 60 -10.29 -14.71 7.96
C LEU A 60 -11.76 -14.98 8.26
N THR A 61 -12.20 -14.79 9.50
CA THR A 61 -13.61 -14.97 9.89
C THR A 61 -14.52 -14.03 9.12
N ARG A 62 -14.13 -12.76 8.98
CA ARG A 62 -14.86 -11.79 8.12
C ARG A 62 -14.81 -12.19 6.64
N PHE A 63 -13.70 -12.74 6.17
CA PHE A 63 -13.57 -13.19 4.79
C PHE A 63 -14.48 -14.38 4.45
N LEU A 64 -14.84 -15.23 5.43
CA LEU A 64 -15.80 -16.31 5.22
C LEU A 64 -17.20 -15.81 4.83
N GLU A 65 -17.54 -14.56 5.14
CA GLU A 65 -18.80 -13.90 4.79
C GLU A 65 -18.75 -13.20 3.42
N ASP A 66 -17.58 -13.14 2.79
CA ASP A 66 -17.36 -12.48 1.50
C ASP A 66 -17.79 -13.40 0.34
N GLU A 67 -18.49 -12.85 -0.66
CA GLU A 67 -18.93 -13.59 -1.85
C GLU A 67 -17.77 -14.20 -2.66
N ARG A 68 -16.55 -13.67 -2.48
CA ARG A 68 -15.34 -14.16 -3.14
C ARG A 68 -14.76 -15.40 -2.48
N PHE A 69 -15.27 -15.82 -1.32
CA PHE A 69 -14.77 -17.00 -0.63
C PHE A 69 -15.25 -18.29 -1.33
N VAL A 70 -14.28 -19.13 -1.71
CA VAL A 70 -14.52 -20.43 -2.34
C VAL A 70 -14.17 -21.55 -1.36
N ARG A 71 -15.09 -22.50 -1.17
CA ARG A 71 -14.96 -23.60 -0.19
C ARG A 71 -14.27 -24.86 -0.73
N ASP A 72 -13.71 -24.83 -1.93
CA ASP A 72 -13.26 -26.03 -2.65
C ASP A 72 -11.84 -26.50 -2.27
N GLU A 73 -11.17 -25.85 -1.31
CA GLU A 73 -9.82 -26.23 -0.89
C GLU A 73 -9.80 -27.14 0.35
N GLN A 74 -8.80 -28.03 0.40
CA GLN A 74 -8.57 -28.90 1.55
C GLN A 74 -8.14 -28.08 2.77
N PRO A 75 -8.63 -28.41 3.98
CA PRO A 75 -8.19 -27.75 5.20
C PRO A 75 -6.68 -27.90 5.42
N ILE A 76 -6.02 -26.81 5.80
CA ILE A 76 -4.62 -26.84 6.24
C ILE A 76 -4.58 -27.45 7.64
N ALA A 77 -3.70 -28.44 7.84
CA ALA A 77 -3.64 -29.20 9.09
C ALA A 77 -2.89 -28.47 10.21
N ASP A 78 -1.93 -27.62 9.88
CA ASP A 78 -1.12 -26.87 10.85
C ASP A 78 -1.48 -25.38 10.88
N GLY A 79 -1.66 -24.84 12.09
CA GLY A 79 -2.01 -23.44 12.30
C GLY A 79 -0.89 -22.47 11.95
N GLY A 80 0.37 -22.87 12.15
CA GLY A 80 1.53 -22.07 11.76
C GLY A 80 1.64 -21.95 10.24
N GLU A 81 1.52 -23.06 9.52
CA GLU A 81 1.48 -23.06 8.06
C GLU A 81 0.33 -22.20 7.52
N ALA A 82 -0.86 -22.28 8.14
CA ALA A 82 -1.99 -21.45 7.77
C ALA A 82 -1.71 -19.95 7.96
N PHE A 83 -1.07 -19.57 9.07
CA PHE A 83 -0.70 -18.18 9.35
C PHE A 83 0.37 -17.64 8.39
N ASP A 84 1.37 -18.45 8.05
CA ASP A 84 2.41 -18.08 7.09
C ASP A 84 1.83 -17.83 5.70
N ARG A 85 0.95 -18.73 5.23
CA ARG A 85 0.24 -18.55 3.95
C ARG A 85 -0.64 -17.31 3.96
N TYR A 86 -1.38 -17.07 5.05
CA TYR A 86 -2.19 -15.86 5.21
C TYR A 86 -1.32 -14.59 5.11
N THR A 87 -0.17 -14.59 5.78
CA THR A 87 0.75 -13.44 5.79
C THR A 87 1.33 -13.20 4.39
N ALA A 88 1.79 -14.25 3.71
CA ALA A 88 2.30 -14.16 2.34
C ALA A 88 1.23 -13.64 1.37
N ALA A 89 0.01 -14.17 1.44
CA ALA A 89 -1.11 -13.72 0.61
C ALA A 89 -1.48 -12.26 0.87
N THR A 90 -1.49 -11.84 2.15
CA THR A 90 -1.78 -10.45 2.53
C THR A 90 -0.72 -9.48 2.01
N GLN A 91 0.56 -9.85 2.10
CA GLN A 91 1.66 -9.07 1.54
C GLN A 91 1.56 -8.96 0.01
N GLN A 92 1.29 -10.08 -0.67
CA GLN A 92 1.11 -10.09 -2.13
C GLN A 92 -0.09 -9.24 -2.55
N ALA A 93 -1.21 -9.32 -1.83
CA ALA A 93 -2.37 -8.48 -2.10
C ALA A 93 -2.07 -6.99 -1.91
N ALA A 94 -1.32 -6.62 -0.88
CA ALA A 94 -0.88 -5.25 -0.66
C ALA A 94 0.03 -4.75 -1.80
N ALA A 95 0.99 -5.57 -2.23
CA ALA A 95 1.88 -5.27 -3.34
C ALA A 95 1.09 -5.06 -4.66
N LEU A 96 0.18 -5.97 -4.98
CA LEU A 96 -0.68 -5.87 -6.17
C LEU A 96 -1.57 -4.64 -6.14
N ARG A 97 -2.16 -4.30 -4.98
CA ARG A 97 -2.96 -3.07 -4.83
C ARG A 97 -2.15 -1.81 -5.08
N SER A 98 -0.92 -1.75 -4.56
CA SER A 98 -0.02 -0.63 -4.83
C SER A 98 0.35 -0.54 -6.30
N GLU A 99 0.58 -1.67 -6.95
CA GLU A 99 0.92 -1.71 -8.38
C GLU A 99 -0.26 -1.28 -9.25
N ILE A 100 -1.47 -1.74 -8.94
CA ILE A 100 -2.70 -1.30 -9.60
C ILE A 100 -2.85 0.22 -9.48
N ALA A 101 -2.69 0.78 -8.28
CA ALA A 101 -2.80 2.22 -8.07
C ALA A 101 -1.76 3.01 -8.89
N ARG A 102 -0.53 2.50 -8.98
CA ARG A 102 0.53 3.09 -9.81
C ARG A 102 0.15 3.06 -11.30
N LEU A 103 -0.29 1.91 -11.80
CA LEU A 103 -0.67 1.73 -13.19
C LEU A 103 -1.91 2.58 -13.55
N GLN A 104 -2.89 2.68 -12.64
CA GLN A 104 -4.06 3.55 -12.83
C GLN A 104 -3.64 5.01 -12.96
N LYS A 105 -2.73 5.48 -12.09
CA LYS A 105 -2.18 6.84 -12.21
C LYS A 105 -1.49 7.07 -13.55
N THR A 106 -0.65 6.13 -14.00
CA THR A 106 -0.01 6.21 -15.31
C THR A 106 -1.03 6.20 -16.45
N ALA A 107 -2.08 5.37 -16.35
CA ALA A 107 -3.15 5.33 -17.34
C ALA A 107 -3.91 6.66 -17.40
N ASP A 108 -4.20 7.28 -16.26
CA ASP A 108 -4.87 8.58 -16.20
C ASP A 108 -3.99 9.72 -16.73
N GLU A 109 -2.67 9.66 -16.53
CA GLU A 109 -1.71 10.60 -17.13
C GLU A 109 -1.61 10.44 -18.65
N LEU A 110 -1.72 9.21 -19.16
CA LEU A 110 -1.69 8.90 -20.60
C LEU A 110 -3.03 9.11 -21.29
N ARG A 111 -4.15 9.01 -20.58
CA ARG A 111 -5.52 9.08 -21.14
C ARG A 111 -5.76 10.31 -22.06
N PRO A 112 -5.31 11.53 -21.73
CA PRO A 112 -5.49 12.70 -22.60
C PRO A 112 -4.77 12.60 -23.95
N TRP A 113 -3.73 11.77 -24.04
CA TRP A 113 -2.99 11.56 -25.28
C TRP A 113 -3.74 10.64 -26.25
N GLY A 114 -4.61 9.75 -25.75
CA GLY A 114 -5.34 8.82 -26.61
C GLY A 114 -4.41 7.88 -27.38
N ASP A 115 -4.87 7.39 -28.54
CA ASP A 115 -4.13 6.43 -29.37
C ASP A 115 -3.13 7.13 -30.31
N PHE A 116 -1.92 7.37 -29.82
CA PHE A 116 -0.83 7.89 -30.63
C PHE A 116 -0.12 6.77 -31.41
N SER A 117 -0.54 6.57 -32.66
CA SER A 117 0.18 5.72 -33.61
C SER A 117 1.25 6.49 -34.38
N VAL A 118 2.50 5.99 -34.32
CA VAL A 118 3.62 6.52 -35.12
C VAL A 118 3.32 6.46 -36.62
N ASP A 119 2.59 5.44 -37.08
CA ASP A 119 2.20 5.31 -38.48
C ASP A 119 1.17 6.35 -38.88
N THR A 120 0.25 6.71 -37.97
CA THR A 120 -0.68 7.84 -38.19
C THR A 120 0.09 9.15 -38.29
N LEU A 121 1.09 9.39 -37.42
CA LEU A 121 1.94 10.58 -37.49
C LEU A 121 2.73 10.66 -38.79
N ARG A 122 3.26 9.54 -39.29
CA ARG A 122 3.95 9.47 -40.59
C ARG A 122 3.01 9.79 -41.75
N LYS A 123 1.82 9.19 -41.78
CA LYS A 123 0.80 9.46 -42.82
C LYS A 123 0.37 10.93 -42.83
N LEU A 124 0.32 11.58 -41.66
CA LEU A 124 0.05 13.01 -41.55
C LEU A 124 1.23 13.83 -42.09
N ALA A 125 2.46 13.49 -41.71
CA ALA A 125 3.66 14.16 -42.19
C ALA A 125 3.84 14.06 -43.71
N ASP A 126 3.56 12.90 -44.31
CA ASP A 126 3.57 12.69 -45.76
C ASP A 126 2.55 13.58 -46.50
N ARG A 127 1.47 13.98 -45.79
CA ARG A 127 0.46 14.93 -46.27
C ARG A 127 0.81 16.38 -45.94
N GLY A 128 2.02 16.65 -45.45
CA GLY A 128 2.49 17.98 -45.08
C GLY A 128 2.06 18.46 -43.70
N VAL A 129 1.43 17.60 -42.89
CA VAL A 129 0.93 17.94 -41.54
C VAL A 129 1.93 17.46 -40.49
N VAL A 130 2.70 18.39 -39.93
CA VAL A 130 3.67 18.07 -38.86
C VAL A 130 3.11 18.47 -37.50
N LEU A 131 3.03 17.50 -36.59
CA LEU A 131 2.62 17.70 -35.21
C LEU A 131 3.84 18.05 -34.34
N ARG A 132 3.75 19.13 -33.57
CA ARG A 132 4.76 19.50 -32.56
C ARG A 132 4.12 19.71 -31.20
N TYR A 133 4.72 19.11 -30.18
CA TYR A 133 4.23 19.17 -28.81
C TYR A 133 5.03 20.17 -27.99
N PHE A 134 4.32 21.00 -27.24
CA PHE A 134 4.91 21.99 -26.35
C PHE A 134 4.28 21.87 -24.97
N PHE A 135 5.07 22.22 -23.96
CA PHE A 135 4.66 22.23 -22.57
C PHE A 135 4.72 23.65 -22.02
N THR A 136 3.70 24.08 -21.28
CA THR A 136 3.70 25.36 -20.58
C THR A 136 2.81 25.30 -19.33
N SER A 137 2.94 26.28 -18.44
CA SER A 137 2.03 26.39 -17.30
C SER A 137 0.65 26.89 -17.75
N ARG A 138 -0.39 26.53 -17.01
CA ARG A 138 -1.76 26.97 -17.29
C ARG A 138 -1.88 28.50 -17.38
N ALA A 139 -1.25 29.22 -16.45
CA ALA A 139 -1.29 30.67 -16.41
C ALA A 139 -0.63 31.32 -17.65
N ALA A 140 0.48 30.75 -18.14
CA ALA A 140 1.13 31.23 -19.36
C ALA A 140 0.31 30.87 -20.60
N TYR A 141 -0.27 29.67 -20.65
CA TYR A 141 -1.18 29.28 -21.73
C TYR A 141 -2.38 30.23 -21.84
N GLU A 142 -3.09 30.45 -20.74
CA GLU A 142 -4.28 31.32 -20.71
C GLU A 142 -3.97 32.76 -21.09
N LYS A 143 -2.76 33.25 -20.76
CA LYS A 143 -2.32 34.61 -21.09
C LYS A 143 -2.02 34.80 -22.57
N ASP A 144 -1.33 33.84 -23.19
CA ASP A 144 -0.73 34.02 -24.51
C ASP A 144 -1.43 33.24 -25.64
N ILE A 145 -2.46 32.43 -25.34
CA ILE A 145 -3.15 31.58 -26.34
C ILE A 145 -3.77 32.36 -27.49
N GLU A 146 -4.31 33.56 -27.26
CA GLU A 146 -4.92 34.37 -28.31
C GLU A 146 -3.87 34.79 -29.35
N ALA A 147 -2.75 35.36 -28.88
CA ALA A 147 -1.63 35.76 -29.73
C ALA A 147 -0.96 34.56 -30.44
N TRP A 148 -0.94 33.38 -29.81
CA TRP A 148 -0.41 32.19 -30.46
C TRP A 148 -1.38 31.62 -31.51
N SER A 149 -2.68 31.62 -31.24
CA SER A 149 -3.71 31.07 -32.13
C SER A 149 -3.83 31.85 -33.45
N GLU A 150 -3.46 33.14 -33.46
CA GLU A 150 -3.37 33.95 -34.67
C GLU A 150 -2.26 33.46 -35.64
N ARG A 151 -1.17 32.92 -35.10
CA ARG A 151 0.02 32.51 -35.89
C ARG A 151 0.08 31.02 -36.14
N TYR A 152 -0.55 30.24 -35.25
CA TYR A 152 -0.34 28.82 -35.14
C TYR A 152 -1.67 28.10 -34.92
N THR A 153 -1.94 27.03 -35.68
CA THR A 153 -3.03 26.12 -35.33
C THR A 153 -2.65 25.36 -34.08
N ILE A 154 -3.26 25.70 -32.95
CA ILE A 154 -2.96 25.13 -31.64
C ILE A 154 -4.18 24.39 -31.09
N ALA A 155 -3.95 23.20 -30.51
CA ALA A 155 -4.95 22.45 -29.79
C ALA A 155 -4.45 22.08 -28.39
N LEU A 156 -5.28 22.32 -27.37
CA LEU A 156 -5.00 21.89 -25.99
C LEU A 156 -5.25 20.38 -25.88
N VAL A 157 -4.26 19.63 -25.42
CA VAL A 157 -4.39 18.18 -25.21
C VAL A 157 -4.59 17.86 -23.73
N ASN A 158 -3.86 18.56 -22.85
CA ASN A 158 -3.99 18.48 -21.40
C ASN A 158 -3.55 19.81 -20.76
N ILE A 159 -3.81 20.01 -19.47
CA ILE A 159 -3.62 21.28 -18.71
C ILE A 159 -2.28 21.98 -18.97
N CYS A 160 -1.22 21.23 -19.26
CA CYS A 160 0.13 21.78 -19.48
C CYS A 160 0.71 21.48 -20.88
N VAL A 161 -0.07 20.95 -21.82
CA VAL A 161 0.42 20.50 -23.14
C VAL A 161 -0.49 20.95 -24.27
N PHE A 162 0.10 21.59 -25.27
CA PHE A 162 -0.60 21.93 -26.51
C PHE A 162 0.17 21.45 -27.74
N LEU A 163 -0.61 21.17 -28.79
CA LEU A 163 -0.15 20.69 -30.08
C LEU A 163 -0.20 21.83 -31.08
N HIS A 164 0.92 22.11 -31.76
CA HIS A 164 0.93 22.96 -32.95
C HIS A 164 0.91 22.11 -34.22
N VAL A 165 -0.01 22.44 -35.12
CA VAL A 165 -0.14 21.83 -36.45
C VAL A 165 0.35 22.84 -37.50
N SER A 166 1.40 22.48 -38.25
CA SER A 166 1.93 23.35 -39.30
C SER A 166 1.63 22.75 -40.68
N PRO A 167 0.93 23.49 -41.57
CA PRO A 167 0.63 23.03 -42.93
C PRO A 167 1.72 23.34 -43.97
N PHE A 168 2.79 24.08 -43.62
CA PHE A 168 3.82 24.50 -44.58
C PHE A 168 5.23 24.55 -43.97
N SER A 169 6.23 24.18 -44.77
CA SER A 169 7.67 24.16 -44.48
C SER A 169 8.29 25.56 -44.26
N GLN A 170 7.79 26.33 -43.29
CA GLN A 170 8.59 27.38 -42.65
C GLN A 170 8.83 26.99 -41.20
N LEU A 171 9.99 26.37 -40.99
CA LEU A 171 10.59 26.11 -39.69
C LEU A 171 10.94 27.45 -39.01
N HIS A 172 9.95 28.14 -38.44
CA HIS A 172 10.22 28.98 -37.27
C HIS A 172 10.22 28.06 -36.05
N VAL A 173 11.42 27.61 -35.68
CA VAL A 173 11.64 26.96 -34.39
C VAL A 173 11.57 28.04 -33.33
N VAL A 174 10.38 28.30 -32.80
CA VAL A 174 10.25 29.06 -31.56
C VAL A 174 10.62 28.12 -30.42
N ARG A 175 11.90 28.15 -30.04
CA ARG A 175 12.39 27.50 -28.81
C ARG A 175 11.88 28.32 -27.63
N PHE A 176 10.76 27.91 -27.04
CA PHE A 176 10.49 28.24 -25.64
C PHE A 176 11.28 27.26 -24.78
N TRP A 177 12.43 27.72 -24.27
CA TRP A 177 13.07 27.13 -23.11
C TRP A 177 12.42 27.71 -21.85
N ILE A 178 12.23 26.86 -20.84
CA ILE A 178 11.93 27.25 -19.46
C ILE A 178 13.16 27.94 -18.88
#